data_AF-A0A7W0Y682-F1
#
_entry.id   AF-A0A7W0Y682-F1
#
_cell.length_a   1.000
_cell.length_b   1.000
_cell.length_c   1.000
_cell.angle_alpha   90.00
_cell.angle_beta   90.00
_cell.angle_gamma   90.00
#
_symmetry.space_group_name_H-M   'P 1'
#
loop_
_entity.id
_entity.type
_entity.pdbx_description
1 polymer ?
#
loop_
_entity_poly.entity_id
_entity_poly.type
_entity_poly.pdbx_seq_one_letter_code
_entity_poly.pdbx_strand_id
1 'polypeptide(L)'
;MTGHEYRDLIAGYIHRVYGAFGLAVYTEISLGKTIIGKDRKIDVFIVRSNDQHALAIECKFQEGQGTTDEKIPYSLEDLEALWVPGCLAYAGEGWSRGILHTLEASKRAAYCLPYPDSELHNPETRQLDHILAATFGLWELVLPESRRFTFAGSSLSAPRKARRLRGRAGNGVL
;
A
#
# COMPACT_ATOMS: atom_id res chain seq x y z
N MET A 1 -23.41 -9.07 -2.91
CA MET A 1 -22.79 -8.36 -1.76
C MET A 1 -23.18 -6.88 -1.83
N THR A 2 -23.58 -6.27 -0.71
CA THR A 2 -23.89 -4.83 -0.64
C THR A 2 -22.62 -3.99 -0.50
N GLY A 3 -22.72 -2.67 -0.72
CA GLY A 3 -21.59 -1.76 -0.52
C GLY A 3 -21.07 -1.74 0.92
N HIS A 4 -21.96 -1.83 1.92
CA HIS A 4 -21.57 -1.88 3.34
C HIS A 4 -20.86 -3.19 3.69
N GLU A 5 -21.37 -4.33 3.20
CA GLU A 5 -20.71 -5.63 3.38
C GLU A 5 -19.31 -5.63 2.76
N TYR A 6 -19.15 -5.02 1.57
CA TYR A 6 -17.85 -4.92 0.92
C TYR A 6 -16.88 -4.02 1.69
N ARG A 7 -17.34 -2.86 2.19
CA ARG A 7 -16.54 -2.01 3.09
C ARG A 7 -16.05 -2.80 4.30
N ASP A 8 -16.95 -3.54 4.97
CA ASP A 8 -16.62 -4.28 6.18
C ASP A 8 -15.65 -5.45 5.89
N LEU A 9 -15.77 -6.07 4.71
CA LEU A 9 -14.82 -7.07 4.23
C LEU A 9 -13.41 -6.47 4.06
N ILE A 10 -13.30 -5.31 3.41
CA ILE A 10 -12.02 -4.60 3.24
C ILE A 10 -11.46 -4.18 4.59
N ALA A 11 -12.27 -3.54 5.45
CA ALA A 11 -11.83 -3.11 6.78
C ALA A 11 -11.35 -4.28 7.64
N GLY A 12 -12.09 -5.39 7.65
CA GLY A 12 -11.75 -6.61 8.39
C GLY A 12 -10.48 -7.28 7.87
N TYR A 13 -10.29 -7.33 6.55
CA TYR A 13 -9.06 -7.83 5.94
C TYR A 13 -7.84 -7.02 6.39
N ILE A 14 -7.91 -5.69 6.28
CA ILE A 14 -6.80 -4.82 6.68
C ILE A 14 -6.52 -4.94 8.17
N HIS A 15 -7.56 -4.98 9.01
CA HIS A 15 -7.40 -5.15 10.44
C HIS A 15 -6.67 -6.46 10.79
N ARG A 16 -7.08 -7.60 10.20
CA ARG A 16 -6.46 -8.90 10.48
C ARG A 16 -5.03 -8.98 9.99
N VAL A 17 -4.76 -8.57 8.76
CA VAL A 17 -3.44 -8.74 8.12
C VAL A 17 -2.44 -7.69 8.59
N TYR A 18 -2.88 -6.45 8.77
CA TYR A 18 -1.99 -5.32 9.00
C TYR A 18 -2.07 -4.72 10.42
N GLY A 19 -3.03 -5.14 11.25
CA GLY A 19 -3.22 -4.59 12.60
C GLY A 19 -1.98 -4.76 13.50
N ALA A 20 -1.27 -5.89 13.39
CA ALA A 20 -0.04 -6.15 14.13
C ALA A 20 1.10 -5.16 13.78
N PHE A 21 1.01 -4.47 12.64
CA PHE A 21 1.98 -3.46 12.19
C PHE A 21 1.58 -2.03 12.57
N GLY A 22 0.62 -1.90 13.50
CA GLY A 22 0.20 -0.62 14.07
C GLY A 22 -0.81 0.15 13.23
N LEU A 23 -1.44 -0.50 12.24
CA LEU A 23 -2.52 0.11 11.45
C LEU A 23 -3.85 0.00 12.21
N ALA A 24 -4.38 1.15 12.63
CA ALA A 24 -5.73 1.27 13.18
C ALA A 24 -6.71 1.54 12.03
N VAL A 25 -7.78 0.76 11.97
CA VAL A 25 -8.80 0.82 10.91
C VAL A 25 -10.09 1.38 11.47
N TYR A 26 -10.62 2.40 10.80
CA TYR A 26 -11.90 3.05 11.09
C TYR A 26 -12.81 2.93 9.88
N THR A 27 -14.11 2.88 10.10
CA THR A 27 -15.10 2.92 9.03
C THR A 27 -15.91 4.21 9.13
N GLU A 28 -16.40 4.69 7.99
CA GLU A 28 -17.45 5.71 7.96
C GLU A 28 -17.07 7.08 8.56
N ILE A 29 -15.83 7.51 8.34
CA ILE A 29 -15.28 8.74 8.92
C ILE A 29 -15.62 9.96 8.06
N SER A 30 -16.16 11.00 8.67
CA SER A 30 -16.36 12.31 8.03
C SER A 30 -15.02 13.02 7.83
N LEU A 31 -14.71 13.42 6.59
CA LEU A 31 -13.41 14.01 6.24
C LEU A 31 -13.54 15.15 5.23
N GLY A 32 -13.90 16.33 5.73
CA GLY A 32 -13.97 17.55 4.94
C GLY A 32 -15.12 17.53 3.92
N LYS A 33 -14.91 18.19 2.78
CA LYS A 33 -15.90 18.34 1.72
C LYS A 33 -15.47 17.60 0.46
N THR A 34 -16.44 17.08 -0.29
CA THR A 34 -16.22 16.56 -1.64
C THR A 34 -15.89 17.67 -2.63
N ILE A 35 -15.43 17.32 -3.83
CA ILE A 35 -15.17 18.27 -4.92
C ILE A 35 -16.39 19.09 -5.36
N ILE A 36 -17.60 18.66 -4.99
CA ILE A 36 -18.86 19.38 -5.21
C ILE A 36 -19.45 20.00 -3.93
N GLY A 37 -18.66 20.07 -2.85
CA GLY A 37 -19.03 20.78 -1.62
C GLY A 37 -19.94 20.02 -0.65
N LYS A 38 -20.19 18.72 -0.86
CA LYS A 38 -20.94 17.88 0.10
C LYS A 38 -20.05 17.43 1.25
N ASP A 39 -20.60 17.12 2.41
CA ASP A 39 -19.82 16.46 3.47
C ASP A 39 -19.31 15.11 2.96
N ARG A 40 -17.99 14.94 3.02
CA ARG A 40 -17.35 13.70 2.59
C ARG A 40 -17.36 12.72 3.75
N LYS A 41 -17.76 11.49 3.46
CA LYS A 41 -17.68 10.35 4.37
C LYS A 41 -16.84 9.28 3.68
N ILE A 42 -15.71 8.93 4.28
CA ILE A 42 -14.81 7.90 3.78
C ILE A 42 -15.26 6.54 4.29
N ASP A 43 -15.32 5.56 3.39
CA ASP A 43 -15.74 4.20 3.72
C ASP A 43 -14.78 3.53 4.73
N VAL A 44 -13.48 3.53 4.45
CA VAL A 44 -12.44 3.01 5.36
C VAL A 44 -11.30 4.01 5.50
N PHE A 45 -10.94 4.34 6.74
CA PHE A 45 -9.82 5.23 7.06
C PHE A 45 -8.80 4.49 7.92
N ILE A 46 -7.54 4.53 7.51
CA ILE A 46 -6.45 3.82 8.19
C ILE A 46 -5.46 4.86 8.67
N VAL A 47 -5.03 4.74 9.92
CA VAL A 47 -3.96 5.57 10.48
C VAL A 47 -2.98 4.68 11.24
N ARG A 48 -1.68 4.93 11.05
CA ARG A 48 -0.65 4.25 11.82
C ARG A 48 -0.37 5.01 13.11
N SER A 49 -0.47 4.34 14.25
CA SER A 49 -0.46 5.02 15.55
C SER A 49 0.85 5.74 15.87
N ASN A 50 2.00 5.26 15.40
CA ASN A 50 3.31 5.78 15.80
C ASN A 50 3.75 7.06 15.06
N ASP A 51 3.30 7.27 13.83
CA ASP A 51 3.72 8.38 12.97
C ASP A 51 2.57 9.10 12.25
N GLN A 52 1.33 8.66 12.50
CA GLN A 52 0.11 9.28 11.97
C GLN A 52 0.05 9.34 10.43
N HIS A 53 0.85 8.52 9.74
CA HIS A 53 0.61 8.27 8.32
C HIS A 53 -0.78 7.67 8.15
N ALA A 54 -1.48 8.05 7.09
CA ALA A 54 -2.86 7.67 6.88
C ALA A 54 -3.18 7.36 5.43
N LEU A 55 -4.24 6.57 5.23
CA LEU A 55 -4.82 6.21 3.95
C LEU A 55 -6.34 6.22 4.06
N ALA A 56 -7.00 6.90 3.13
CA ALA A 56 -8.44 6.82 2.94
C ALA A 56 -8.77 5.85 1.80
N ILE A 57 -9.82 5.04 1.97
CA ILE A 57 -10.28 4.09 0.98
C ILE A 57 -11.77 4.29 0.75
N GLU A 58 -12.15 4.50 -0.51
CA GLU A 58 -13.52 4.39 -1.00
C GLU A 58 -13.78 2.97 -1.49
N CYS A 59 -14.88 2.34 -1.09
CA CYS A 59 -15.20 0.97 -1.46
C CYS A 59 -16.32 0.95 -2.50
N LYS A 60 -16.09 0.28 -3.64
CA LYS A 60 -17.11 0.05 -4.65
C LYS A 60 -17.18 -1.40 -5.08
N PHE A 61 -18.34 -2.01 -4.91
CA PHE A 61 -18.63 -3.37 -5.39
C PHE A 61 -19.77 -3.32 -6.41
N GLN A 62 -19.63 -4.08 -7.49
CA GLN A 62 -20.64 -4.13 -8.55
C GLN A 62 -20.79 -5.56 -9.09
N GLU A 63 -21.94 -6.19 -8.81
CA GLU A 63 -22.24 -7.56 -9.25
C GLU A 63 -22.81 -7.61 -10.66
N GLY A 64 -23.69 -6.67 -11.01
CA GLY A 64 -24.27 -6.51 -12.35
C GLY A 64 -24.11 -5.08 -12.85
N GLN A 65 -24.40 -4.87 -14.14
CA GLN A 65 -24.35 -3.52 -14.72
C GLN A 65 -25.27 -2.56 -13.96
N GLY A 66 -24.77 -1.36 -13.71
CA GLY A 66 -25.51 -0.34 -12.97
C GLY A 66 -24.90 1.05 -13.11
N THR A 67 -25.48 2.00 -12.37
CA THR A 67 -25.10 3.43 -12.41
C THR A 67 -23.82 3.75 -11.63
N THR A 68 -23.20 2.75 -10.99
CA THR A 68 -21.94 2.99 -10.27
C THR A 68 -20.82 3.35 -11.24
N ASP A 69 -20.82 2.82 -12.46
CA ASP A 69 -19.92 3.23 -13.56
C ASP A 69 -19.87 4.74 -13.76
N GLU A 70 -21.03 5.42 -13.74
CA GLU A 70 -21.15 6.87 -13.96
C GLU A 70 -20.47 7.69 -12.86
N LYS A 71 -20.28 7.10 -11.67
CA LYS A 71 -19.75 7.78 -10.48
C LYS A 71 -18.25 7.60 -10.31
N ILE A 72 -17.61 6.66 -11.03
CA ILE A 72 -16.19 6.36 -10.85
C ILE A 72 -15.28 7.55 -11.14
N PRO A 73 -15.43 8.30 -12.25
CA PRO A 73 -14.57 9.47 -12.50
C PRO A 73 -14.60 10.47 -11.35
N TYR A 74 -15.80 10.82 -10.88
CA TYR A 74 -15.98 11.72 -9.74
C TYR A 74 -15.39 11.15 -8.45
N SER A 75 -15.51 9.85 -8.20
CA SER A 75 -14.96 9.21 -7.00
C SER A 75 -13.42 9.27 -7.00
N LEU A 76 -12.79 9.07 -8.16
CA LEU A 76 -11.34 9.17 -8.30
C LEU A 76 -10.83 10.61 -8.13
N GLU A 77 -11.53 11.60 -8.71
CA GLU A 77 -11.23 13.02 -8.49
C GLU A 77 -11.42 13.43 -7.02
N ASP A 78 -12.45 12.89 -6.36
CA ASP A 78 -12.72 13.18 -4.96
C ASP A 78 -11.62 12.66 -4.03
N LEU A 79 -11.09 11.46 -4.32
CA LEU A 79 -9.94 10.88 -3.64
C LEU A 79 -8.64 11.66 -3.89
N GLU A 80 -8.51 12.32 -5.04
CA GLU A 80 -7.37 13.20 -5.33
C GLU A 80 -7.40 14.50 -4.52
N ALA A 81 -8.60 15.02 -4.23
CA ALA A 81 -8.79 16.23 -3.43
C ALA A 81 -8.64 16.02 -1.91
N LEU A 82 -8.21 14.84 -1.46
CA LEU A 82 -8.00 14.54 -0.04
C LEU A 82 -6.70 15.12 0.51
N TRP A 83 -6.70 15.45 1.81
CA TRP A 83 -5.52 15.86 2.57
C TRP A 83 -4.55 14.70 2.87
N VAL A 84 -5.01 13.47 2.67
CA VAL A 84 -4.25 12.23 2.84
C VAL A 84 -4.28 11.46 1.52
N PRO A 85 -3.35 10.52 1.30
CA PRO A 85 -3.50 9.55 0.22
C PRO A 85 -4.89 8.90 0.24
N GLY A 86 -5.51 8.80 -0.94
CA GLY A 86 -6.81 8.20 -1.15
C GLY A 86 -6.75 7.17 -2.26
N CYS A 87 -7.38 6.01 -2.06
CA CYS A 87 -7.59 5.02 -3.12
C CYS A 87 -9.02 4.47 -3.14
N LEU A 88 -9.39 3.87 -4.26
CA LEU A 88 -10.65 3.20 -4.50
C LEU A 88 -10.38 1.70 -4.53
N ALA A 89 -10.92 0.97 -3.56
CA ALA A 89 -10.94 -0.49 -3.59
C ALA A 89 -12.17 -0.95 -4.38
N TYR A 90 -11.98 -1.76 -5.42
CA TYR A 90 -13.08 -2.28 -6.24
C TYR A 90 -13.05 -3.79 -6.43
N ALA A 91 -14.24 -4.37 -6.62
CA ALA A 91 -14.44 -5.78 -6.93
C ALA A 91 -15.80 -6.03 -7.60
N GLY A 92 -16.05 -7.28 -7.98
CA GLY A 92 -17.25 -7.72 -8.68
C GLY A 92 -17.11 -7.70 -10.21
N GLU A 93 -18.04 -8.35 -10.89
CA GLU A 93 -17.97 -8.62 -12.34
C GLU A 93 -18.84 -7.67 -13.19
N GLY A 94 -19.63 -6.81 -12.54
CA GLY A 94 -20.66 -6.01 -13.20
C GLY A 94 -20.16 -4.74 -13.88
N TRP A 95 -18.86 -4.44 -13.85
CA TRP A 95 -18.26 -3.22 -14.40
C TRP A 95 -18.28 -3.20 -15.94
N SER A 96 -18.52 -2.03 -16.55
CA SER A 96 -18.25 -1.90 -17.98
C SER A 96 -16.75 -1.95 -18.27
N ARG A 97 -16.39 -2.39 -19.47
CA ARG A 97 -14.99 -2.47 -19.91
C ARG A 97 -14.29 -1.11 -19.92
N GLY A 98 -15.01 -0.03 -20.25
CA GLY A 98 -14.44 1.32 -20.23
C GLY A 98 -14.00 1.73 -18.83
N ILE A 99 -14.85 1.48 -17.83
CA ILE A 99 -14.55 1.77 -16.43
C ILE A 99 -13.46 0.86 -15.88
N LEU A 100 -13.45 -0.44 -16.23
CA LEU A 100 -12.36 -1.34 -15.85
C LEU A 100 -11.01 -0.82 -16.35
N HIS A 101 -10.90 -0.40 -17.61
CA HIS A 101 -9.64 0.18 -18.10
C HIS A 101 -9.24 1.44 -17.32
N THR A 102 -10.20 2.29 -16.94
CA THR A 102 -9.92 3.47 -16.10
C THR A 102 -9.41 3.08 -14.71
N LEU A 103 -10.04 2.09 -14.08
CA LEU A 103 -9.65 1.60 -12.75
C LEU A 103 -8.28 0.92 -12.80
N GLU A 104 -8.05 0.01 -13.75
CA GLU A 104 -6.79 -0.71 -13.93
C GLU A 104 -5.60 0.21 -14.25
N ALA A 105 -5.84 1.31 -14.95
CA ALA A 105 -4.81 2.32 -15.25
C ALA A 105 -4.59 3.33 -14.12
N SER A 106 -5.47 3.39 -13.12
CA SER A 106 -5.42 4.40 -12.07
C SER A 106 -4.46 4.00 -10.96
N LYS A 107 -3.50 4.89 -10.64
CA LYS A 107 -2.64 4.76 -9.44
C LYS A 107 -3.42 4.85 -8.12
N ARG A 108 -4.69 5.25 -8.17
CA ARG A 108 -5.58 5.42 -7.01
C ARG A 108 -6.67 4.35 -6.97
N ALA A 109 -6.63 3.32 -7.81
CA ALA A 109 -7.56 2.22 -7.72
C ALA A 109 -6.82 0.91 -7.50
N ALA A 110 -7.44 0.02 -6.75
CA ALA A 110 -6.94 -1.32 -6.52
C ALA A 110 -8.11 -2.29 -6.57
N TYR A 111 -7.98 -3.31 -7.41
CA TYR A 111 -8.82 -4.48 -7.29
C TYR A 111 -8.51 -5.17 -5.96
N CYS A 112 -9.55 -5.47 -5.17
CA CYS A 112 -9.39 -6.17 -3.90
C CYS A 112 -10.62 -7.02 -3.57
N LEU A 113 -10.49 -8.35 -3.59
CA LEU A 113 -11.53 -9.25 -3.10
C LEU A 113 -10.95 -10.28 -2.12
N PRO A 114 -10.86 -9.93 -0.82
CA PRO A 114 -10.41 -10.87 0.20
C PRO A 114 -11.38 -12.04 0.35
N TYR A 115 -10.87 -13.25 0.59
CA TYR A 115 -11.73 -14.31 1.13
C TYR A 115 -12.21 -13.93 2.53
N PRO A 116 -13.47 -14.24 2.90
CA PRO A 116 -13.93 -14.11 4.26
C PRO A 116 -12.94 -14.80 5.22
N ASP A 117 -12.60 -14.13 6.31
CA ASP A 117 -11.66 -14.62 7.33
C ASP A 117 -10.21 -14.87 6.88
N SER A 118 -9.82 -14.41 5.68
CA SER A 118 -8.41 -14.48 5.28
C SER A 118 -7.53 -13.66 6.23
N GLU A 119 -6.53 -14.32 6.80
CA GLU A 119 -5.40 -13.71 7.53
C GLU A 119 -4.14 -13.59 6.64
N LEU A 120 -4.26 -14.00 5.38
CA LEU A 120 -3.15 -14.04 4.43
C LEU A 120 -3.43 -13.20 3.18
N HIS A 121 -2.34 -12.68 2.61
CA HIS A 121 -2.33 -12.11 1.26
C HIS A 121 -2.74 -13.17 0.23
N ASN A 122 -3.45 -12.74 -0.81
CA ASN A 122 -3.78 -13.59 -1.95
C ASN A 122 -3.71 -12.78 -3.26
N PRO A 123 -3.77 -13.44 -4.43
CA PRO A 123 -3.70 -12.74 -5.72
C PRO A 123 -4.76 -11.65 -5.90
N GLU A 124 -5.95 -11.84 -5.32
CA GLU A 124 -7.09 -10.94 -5.39
C GLU A 124 -6.95 -9.74 -4.44
N THR A 125 -6.02 -9.74 -3.47
CA THR A 125 -5.76 -8.59 -2.56
C THR A 125 -4.52 -7.80 -2.95
N ARG A 126 -3.71 -8.34 -3.86
CA ARG A 126 -2.34 -7.88 -4.16
C ARG A 126 -2.25 -6.39 -4.50
N GLN A 127 -3.21 -5.84 -5.26
CA GLN A 127 -3.15 -4.43 -5.65
C GLN A 127 -3.31 -3.51 -4.44
N LEU A 128 -4.25 -3.83 -3.53
CA LEU A 128 -4.43 -3.07 -2.30
C LEU A 128 -3.25 -3.25 -1.35
N ASP A 129 -2.70 -4.47 -1.26
CA ASP A 129 -1.52 -4.77 -0.45
C ASP A 129 -0.31 -3.92 -0.86
N HIS A 130 -0.11 -3.69 -2.17
CA HIS A 130 0.94 -2.80 -2.65
C HIS A 130 0.69 -1.34 -2.29
N ILE A 131 -0.56 -0.85 -2.31
CA ILE A 131 -0.89 0.51 -1.87
C ILE A 131 -0.58 0.66 -0.37
N LEU A 132 -1.02 -0.30 0.45
CA LEU A 132 -0.72 -0.31 1.88
C LEU A 132 0.78 -0.34 2.15
N ALA A 133 1.52 -1.21 1.46
CA ALA A 133 2.97 -1.29 1.56
C ALA A 133 3.66 0.01 1.15
N ALA A 134 3.20 0.67 0.08
CA ALA A 134 3.72 1.94 -0.38
C ALA A 134 3.44 3.09 0.60
N THR A 135 2.21 3.17 1.14
CA THR A 135 1.80 4.24 2.05
C THR A 135 2.45 4.13 3.42
N PHE A 136 2.56 2.91 3.95
CA PHE A 136 3.06 2.67 5.30
C PHE A 136 4.50 2.14 5.34
N GLY A 137 5.15 1.91 4.20
CA GLY A 137 6.51 1.36 4.17
C GLY A 137 6.60 -0.10 4.62
N LEU A 138 5.58 -0.90 4.29
CA LEU A 138 5.46 -2.31 4.70
C LEU A 138 5.83 -3.29 3.56
N TRP A 139 6.83 -2.93 2.75
CA TRP A 139 7.24 -3.71 1.58
C TRP A 139 7.69 -5.13 1.90
N GLU A 140 8.27 -5.37 3.09
CA GLU A 140 8.72 -6.70 3.52
C GLU A 140 7.57 -7.71 3.66
N LEU A 141 6.32 -7.25 3.82
CA LEU A 141 5.14 -8.14 3.91
C LEU A 141 4.68 -8.67 2.56
N VAL A 142 4.92 -7.90 1.49
CA VAL A 142 4.37 -8.17 0.15
C VAL A 142 5.43 -8.60 -0.85
N LEU A 143 6.70 -8.28 -0.59
CA LEU A 143 7.82 -8.73 -1.42
C LEU A 143 8.30 -10.10 -0.95
N PRO A 144 8.32 -11.12 -1.83
CA PRO A 144 8.82 -12.44 -1.46
C PRO A 144 10.33 -12.39 -1.25
N GLU A 145 10.80 -12.78 -0.06
CA GLU A 145 12.23 -12.82 0.27
C GLU A 145 13.03 -13.70 -0.71
N SER A 146 12.40 -14.73 -1.30
CA SER A 146 13.00 -15.57 -2.34
C SER A 146 13.37 -14.82 -3.62
N ARG A 147 12.85 -13.61 -3.83
CA ARG A 147 13.20 -12.72 -4.95
C ARG A 147 14.22 -11.64 -4.56
N ARG A 148 14.65 -11.59 -3.30
CA ARG A 148 15.67 -10.63 -2.86
C ARG A 148 16.98 -10.94 -3.57
N PHE A 149 17.49 -9.97 -4.32
CA PHE A 149 18.75 -10.10 -5.03
C PHE A 149 19.89 -10.28 -4.03
N THR A 150 20.71 -11.32 -4.23
CA THR A 150 21.95 -11.55 -3.49
C THR A 150 23.11 -11.45 -4.46
N PHE A 151 24.03 -10.52 -4.19
CA PHE A 151 25.24 -10.40 -4.98
C PHE A 151 26.28 -11.42 -4.51
N ALA A 152 26.50 -12.47 -5.29
CA ALA A 152 27.60 -13.39 -5.07
C ALA A 152 28.91 -12.80 -5.62
N GLY A 153 29.55 -11.91 -4.85
CA GLY A 153 30.99 -11.69 -4.97
C GLY A 153 31.50 -10.26 -4.98
N SER A 154 31.99 -9.79 -3.84
CA SER A 154 33.35 -9.25 -3.85
C SER A 154 34.09 -9.74 -2.61
N SER A 155 35.02 -10.68 -2.81
CA SER A 155 36.18 -10.78 -1.95
C SER A 155 36.99 -9.50 -2.15
N LEU A 156 36.62 -8.43 -1.45
CA LEU A 156 37.55 -7.36 -1.14
C LEU A 156 38.65 -8.00 -0.30
N SER A 157 39.72 -8.44 -0.95
CA SER A 157 40.96 -8.77 -0.27
C SER A 157 41.31 -7.57 0.59
N ALA A 158 41.27 -7.74 1.92
CA ALA A 158 41.76 -6.74 2.86
C ALA A 158 43.13 -6.24 2.38
N PRO A 159 43.42 -4.94 2.45
CA PRO A 159 44.72 -4.44 2.04
C PRO A 159 45.80 -5.18 2.85
N ARG A 160 46.67 -5.92 2.14
CA ARG A 160 47.89 -6.48 2.74
C ARG A 160 48.61 -5.32 3.42
N LYS A 161 48.79 -5.39 4.74
CA LYS A 161 49.60 -4.45 5.52
C LYS A 161 50.90 -4.19 4.76
N ALA A 162 51.06 -2.98 4.21
CA ALA A 162 52.35 -2.50 3.76
C ALA A 162 53.26 -2.52 4.98
N ARG A 163 54.19 -3.47 4.96
CA ARG A 163 55.25 -3.66 5.94
C ARG A 163 55.94 -2.32 6.18
N ARG A 164 55.79 -1.76 7.39
CA ARG A 164 56.59 -0.61 7.86
C ARG A 164 58.07 -0.97 7.66
N LEU A 165 58.71 -0.34 6.69
CA LEU A 165 60.17 -0.18 6.71
C LEU A 165 60.47 0.75 7.87
N ARG A 166 60.78 0.16 9.03
CA ARG A 166 61.42 0.90 10.12
C ARG A 166 62.78 1.34 9.60
N GLY A 167 62.98 2.64 9.54
CA GLY A 167 64.30 3.23 9.43
C GLY A 167 65.19 2.71 10.56
N ARG A 168 66.41 2.31 10.20
CA ARG A 168 67.50 2.15 11.14
C ARG A 168 68.53 3.22 10.78
N ALA A 169 68.36 4.39 11.39
CA ALA A 169 69.44 5.34 11.55
C ALA A 169 70.26 4.89 12.78
N GLY A 170 71.58 5.05 12.68
CA GLY A 170 72.44 5.30 13.83
C GLY A 170 73.08 4.08 14.50
N ASN A 171 74.34 3.85 14.16
CA ASN A 171 75.48 3.48 15.02
C ASN A 171 76.67 3.32 14.06
N GLY A 172 77.74 4.11 14.04
CA GLY A 172 78.33 5.05 14.98
C GLY A 172 79.85 4.78 14.97
N VAL A 173 80.65 5.86 14.97
CA VAL A 173 82.09 5.94 15.38
C VAL A 173 83.08 5.22 14.42
N LEU A 174 84.18 5.77 13.90
CA LEU A 174 85.16 6.80 14.28
C LEU A 174 85.60 7.56 13.02
#